data_AF-A0A6G0I997-F1
#
_entry.id   AF-A0A6G0I997-F1
#
_cell.length_a   1.000
_cell.length_b   1.000
_cell.length_c   1.000
_cell.angle_alpha   90.00
_cell.angle_beta   90.00
_cell.angle_gamma   90.00
#
_symmetry.space_group_name_H-M   'P 1'
#
loop_
_entity.id
_entity.type
_entity.pdbx_description
1 polymer ?
#
loop_
_entity_poly.entity_id
_entity_poly.type
_entity_poly.pdbx_seq_one_letter_code
_entity_poly.pdbx_strand_id
1 'polypeptide(L)'
;MQQSFLGKFATSPVFQKSSRLGSYRFTFPLEEVLQAFSDQVCFGAQPVMRVFRTQLYKQEVMYAVLVHSPTVEEQFSHLPLLTDNPDCVCSYKDGHFIWRSEAMCEEHRYKLVQKHDEKQIEAEELSFPKYYVWDHVGVALHVDEHVLEFDADRLRENLKFCHRAEPTIKGSSFEQFEQAEEVVKELWPDCPSPLEKAE
;
A
#
# COMPACT_ATOMS: atom_id res chain seq x y z
N MET A 1 -6.95 21.69 -0.01
CA MET A 1 -6.80 20.69 1.08
C MET A 1 -5.56 21.01 1.87
N GLN A 2 -5.65 21.05 3.20
CA GLN A 2 -4.50 21.23 4.07
C GLN A 2 -3.74 19.89 4.13
N GLN A 3 -2.52 19.85 3.59
CA GLN A 3 -1.69 18.66 3.60
C GLN A 3 -1.24 18.37 5.04
N SER A 4 -1.39 17.13 5.50
CA SER A 4 -0.90 16.73 6.82
C SER A 4 0.62 16.92 6.91
N PHE A 5 1.16 17.03 8.12
CA PHE A 5 2.60 17.19 8.33
C PHE A 5 3.41 16.10 7.61
N LEU A 6 3.02 14.83 7.75
CA LEU A 6 3.63 13.71 7.04
C LEU A 6 3.39 13.76 5.52
N GLY A 7 2.22 14.24 5.10
CA GLY A 7 1.89 14.39 3.68
C GLY A 7 2.89 15.26 2.93
N LYS A 8 3.53 16.23 3.59
CA LYS A 8 4.60 17.05 2.99
C LYS A 8 5.84 16.25 2.57
N PHE A 9 6.07 15.09 3.20
CA PHE A 9 7.23 14.23 2.97
C PHE A 9 6.86 12.94 2.20
N ALA A 10 5.62 12.48 2.30
CA ALA A 10 5.12 11.26 1.66
C ALA A 10 4.38 11.59 0.34
N THR A 11 5.12 12.07 -0.66
CA THR A 11 4.56 12.57 -1.93
C THR A 11 4.69 11.59 -3.10
N SER A 12 5.29 10.41 -2.88
CA SER A 12 5.40 9.39 -3.92
C SER A 12 4.01 8.87 -4.36
N PRO A 13 3.89 8.35 -5.60
CA PRO A 13 2.65 7.83 -6.15
C PRO A 13 1.89 6.83 -5.27
N VAL A 14 2.58 6.06 -4.41
CA VAL A 14 1.91 5.08 -3.52
C VAL A 14 1.10 5.73 -2.40
N PHE A 15 1.44 6.96 -2.00
CA PHE A 15 0.68 7.73 -1.01
C PHE A 15 -0.36 8.64 -1.65
N GLN A 16 -0.40 8.71 -2.98
CA GLN A 16 -1.40 9.49 -3.69
C GLN A 16 -2.75 8.80 -3.69
N LYS A 17 -3.79 9.63 -3.73
CA LYS A 17 -5.19 9.19 -3.71
C LYS A 17 -5.67 8.80 -5.10
N SER A 18 -5.00 9.29 -6.13
CA SER A 18 -5.08 8.82 -7.50
C SER A 18 -4.36 7.47 -7.66
N SER A 19 -4.76 6.69 -8.66
CA SER A 19 -4.26 5.34 -8.91
C SER A 19 -3.66 5.21 -10.29
N ARG A 20 -2.57 4.45 -10.40
CA ARG A 20 -1.94 4.08 -11.68
C ARG A 20 -2.48 2.78 -12.26
N LEU A 21 -3.30 2.05 -11.49
CA LEU A 21 -3.73 0.68 -11.77
C LEU A 21 -5.20 0.57 -12.22
N GLY A 22 -6.07 1.49 -11.80
CA GLY A 22 -7.50 1.46 -12.12
C GLY A 22 -8.30 2.45 -11.28
N SER A 23 -9.61 2.50 -11.52
CA SER A 23 -10.52 3.48 -10.88
C SER A 23 -11.08 3.05 -9.53
N TYR A 24 -10.83 1.81 -9.10
CA TYR A 24 -11.31 1.25 -7.85
C TYR A 24 -10.15 0.99 -6.90
N ARG A 25 -10.29 1.43 -5.65
CA ARG A 25 -9.31 1.16 -4.59
C ARG A 25 -10.02 0.64 -3.35
N PHE A 26 -9.67 -0.57 -2.99
CA PHE A 26 -9.95 -1.11 -1.66
C PHE A 26 -8.81 -0.72 -0.72
N THR A 27 -9.13 -0.20 0.46
CA THR A 27 -8.14 0.18 1.48
C THR A 27 -8.46 -0.53 2.77
N PHE A 28 -7.65 -1.52 3.15
CA PHE A 28 -7.82 -2.29 4.37
C PHE A 28 -6.62 -2.10 5.32
N PRO A 29 -6.83 -2.21 6.64
CA PRO A 29 -5.74 -2.49 7.58
C PRO A 29 -5.02 -3.76 7.15
N LEU A 30 -3.69 -3.72 7.10
CA LEU A 30 -2.90 -4.88 6.68
C LEU A 30 -3.08 -6.06 7.64
N GLU A 31 -3.25 -5.82 8.95
CA GLU A 31 -3.51 -6.89 9.91
C GLU A 31 -4.80 -7.65 9.59
N GLU A 32 -5.85 -6.96 9.15
CA GLU A 32 -7.11 -7.59 8.76
C GLU A 32 -6.95 -8.50 7.55
N VAL A 33 -6.22 -8.04 6.53
CA VAL A 33 -5.94 -8.84 5.33
C VAL A 33 -5.11 -10.07 5.70
N LEU A 34 -4.10 -9.91 6.57
CA LEU A 34 -3.29 -11.03 7.03
C LEU A 34 -4.06 -12.02 7.91
N GLN A 35 -4.99 -11.53 8.72
CA GLN A 35 -5.87 -12.39 9.53
C GLN A 35 -6.81 -13.20 8.63
N ALA A 36 -7.45 -12.55 7.65
CA ALA A 36 -8.28 -13.26 6.67
C ALA A 36 -7.46 -14.31 5.91
N PHE A 37 -6.23 -13.98 5.50
CA PHE A 37 -5.33 -14.91 4.82
C PHE A 37 -4.95 -16.09 5.74
N SER A 38 -4.64 -15.81 7.01
CA SER A 38 -4.38 -16.84 8.02
C SER A 38 -5.56 -17.81 8.13
N ASP A 39 -6.77 -17.30 8.29
CA ASP A 39 -7.95 -18.12 8.56
C ASP A 39 -8.38 -18.93 7.32
N GLN A 40 -8.34 -18.32 6.13
CA GLN A 40 -8.89 -18.92 4.91
C GLN A 40 -7.87 -19.73 4.11
N VAL A 41 -6.59 -19.32 4.09
CA VAL A 41 -5.55 -19.93 3.25
C VAL A 41 -4.53 -20.71 4.08
N CYS A 42 -4.21 -20.24 5.28
CA CYS A 42 -3.32 -20.95 6.19
C CYS A 42 -4.04 -21.88 7.17
N PHE A 43 -5.36 -22.02 7.08
CA PHE A 43 -6.17 -22.84 8.00
C PHE A 43 -5.97 -22.47 9.48
N GLY A 44 -5.87 -21.17 9.75
CA GLY A 44 -5.61 -20.60 11.08
C GLY A 44 -4.14 -20.58 11.50
N ALA A 45 -3.21 -21.09 10.68
CA ALA A 45 -1.79 -21.04 10.97
C ALA A 45 -1.18 -19.68 10.62
N GLN A 46 -0.12 -19.30 11.35
CA GLN A 46 0.57 -18.05 11.09
C GLN A 46 1.19 -18.04 9.67
N PRO A 47 0.89 -17.03 8.83
CA PRO A 47 1.51 -16.89 7.51
C PRO A 47 3.03 -16.71 7.61
N VAL A 48 3.75 -17.15 6.58
CA VAL A 48 5.20 -17.01 6.49
C VAL A 48 5.56 -15.85 5.56
N MET A 49 6.40 -14.94 6.04
CA MET A 49 6.86 -13.77 5.29
C MET A 49 8.27 -14.00 4.74
N ARG A 50 8.45 -13.78 3.43
CA ARG A 50 9.73 -13.94 2.74
C ARG A 50 10.08 -12.75 1.88
N VAL A 51 11.37 -12.47 1.77
CA VAL A 51 11.91 -11.51 0.80
C VAL A 51 11.74 -12.11 -0.60
N PHE A 52 10.86 -11.53 -1.41
CA PHE A 52 10.59 -12.05 -2.75
C PHE A 52 11.54 -11.47 -3.78
N ARG A 53 11.53 -10.14 -3.94
CA ARG A 53 12.42 -9.44 -4.87
C ARG A 53 12.47 -7.94 -4.58
N THR A 54 13.54 -7.32 -5.01
CA THR A 54 13.62 -5.86 -5.17
C THR A 54 13.53 -5.54 -6.66
N GLN A 55 12.53 -4.75 -7.04
CA GLN A 55 12.37 -4.30 -8.42
C GLN A 55 12.72 -2.82 -8.53
N LEU A 56 13.71 -2.52 -9.37
CA LEU A 56 14.06 -1.15 -9.73
C LEU A 56 13.33 -0.75 -11.01
N TYR A 57 12.68 0.40 -10.97
CA TYR A 57 12.14 1.14 -12.12
C TYR A 57 12.88 2.48 -12.24
N LYS A 58 12.49 3.32 -13.21
CA LYS A 58 13.19 4.58 -13.51
C LYS A 58 13.32 5.52 -12.30
N GLN A 59 12.26 5.67 -11.50
CA GLN A 59 12.22 6.55 -10.33
C GLN A 59 11.61 5.86 -9.09
N GLU A 60 11.47 4.55 -9.12
CA GLU A 60 10.72 3.77 -8.13
C GLU A 60 11.50 2.51 -7.77
N VAL A 61 11.64 2.22 -6.47
CA VAL A 61 12.10 0.94 -5.94
C VAL A 61 10.93 0.26 -5.23
N MET A 62 10.62 -0.97 -5.63
CA MET A 62 9.61 -1.80 -4.97
C MET A 62 10.29 -2.96 -4.26
N TYR A 63 10.13 -3.03 -2.94
CA TYR A 63 10.51 -4.19 -2.13
C TYR A 63 9.29 -5.10 -2.00
N ALA A 64 9.31 -6.25 -2.66
CA ALA A 64 8.22 -7.20 -2.61
C ALA A 64 8.43 -8.22 -1.48
N VAL A 65 7.44 -8.35 -0.62
CA VAL A 65 7.33 -9.41 0.39
C VAL A 65 6.34 -10.45 -0.11
N LEU A 66 6.77 -11.71 -0.15
CA LEU A 66 5.89 -12.84 -0.36
C LEU A 66 5.32 -13.26 1.00
N VAL A 67 4.00 -13.43 1.06
CA VAL A 67 3.29 -14.03 2.19
C VAL A 67 2.67 -15.33 1.69
N HIS A 68 3.01 -16.44 2.32
CA HIS A 68 2.50 -17.76 1.91
C HIS A 68 2.08 -18.60 3.12
N SER A 69 1.27 -19.63 2.85
CA SER A 69 0.88 -20.62 3.84
C SER A 69 2.08 -21.50 4.22
N PRO A 70 2.22 -21.91 5.50
CA PRO A 70 3.24 -22.86 5.90
C PRO A 70 3.08 -24.24 5.22
N THR A 71 1.91 -24.56 4.67
CA THR A 71 1.67 -25.82 3.94
C THR A 71 2.45 -25.94 2.64
N VAL A 72 2.89 -24.82 2.07
CA VAL A 72 3.69 -24.74 0.83
C VAL A 72 5.12 -24.27 1.07
N GLU A 73 5.61 -24.41 2.31
CA GLU A 73 6.95 -23.97 2.74
C GLU A 73 8.07 -24.47 1.80
N GLU A 74 8.00 -25.72 1.37
CA GLU A 74 9.03 -26.31 0.49
C GLU A 74 9.19 -25.53 -0.83
N GLN A 75 8.10 -24.97 -1.37
CA GLN A 75 8.11 -24.21 -2.62
C GLN A 75 8.88 -22.88 -2.49
N PHE A 76 8.86 -22.26 -1.31
CA PHE A 76 9.42 -20.92 -1.09
C PHE A 76 10.61 -20.89 -0.12
N SER A 77 11.02 -22.03 0.41
CA SER A 77 12.16 -22.18 1.33
C SER A 77 13.48 -21.59 0.80
N HIS A 78 13.64 -21.51 -0.52
CA HIS A 78 14.79 -20.90 -1.18
C HIS A 78 14.83 -19.36 -1.08
N LEU A 79 13.70 -18.71 -0.77
CA LEU A 79 13.62 -17.27 -0.53
C LEU A 79 13.93 -16.98 0.95
N PRO A 80 14.71 -15.93 1.28
CA PRO A 80 15.02 -15.61 2.67
C PRO A 80 13.76 -15.27 3.49
N LEU A 81 13.72 -15.72 4.74
CA LEU A 81 12.70 -15.26 5.70
C LEU A 81 12.85 -13.76 5.93
N LEU A 82 11.71 -13.07 6.05
CA LEU A 82 11.67 -11.66 6.44
C LEU A 82 11.80 -11.55 7.97
N THR A 83 13.01 -11.27 8.44
CA THR A 83 13.34 -11.23 9.88
C THR A 83 13.36 -9.81 10.44
N ASP A 84 13.33 -9.68 11.77
CA ASP A 84 13.50 -8.41 12.49
C ASP A 84 14.97 -7.97 12.50
N ASN A 85 15.49 -7.62 11.32
CA ASN A 85 16.82 -7.04 11.17
C ASN A 85 16.70 -5.51 11.07
N PRO A 86 17.34 -4.74 11.99
CA PRO A 86 17.29 -3.28 11.98
C PRO A 86 17.89 -2.64 10.73
N ASP A 87 18.80 -3.33 10.04
CA ASP A 87 19.47 -2.85 8.83
C ASP A 87 18.66 -3.15 7.55
N CYS A 88 17.54 -3.88 7.65
CA CYS A 88 16.68 -4.17 6.51
C CYS A 88 15.65 -3.06 6.28
N VAL A 89 15.44 -2.70 5.01
CA VAL A 89 14.43 -1.72 4.57
C VAL A 89 13.02 -2.14 4.97
N CYS A 90 12.73 -3.43 4.97
CA CYS A 90 11.48 -3.98 5.47
C CYS A 90 11.78 -5.13 6.43
N SER A 91 11.06 -5.18 7.55
CA SER A 91 11.10 -6.30 8.50
C SER A 91 9.70 -6.60 9.01
N TYR A 92 9.49 -7.82 9.51
CA TYR A 92 8.24 -8.22 10.15
C TYR A 92 8.52 -8.62 11.60
N LYS A 93 7.80 -8.00 12.53
CA LYS A 93 8.00 -8.16 13.97
C LYS A 93 6.67 -8.02 14.70
N ASP A 94 6.38 -8.95 15.60
CA ASP A 94 5.22 -8.89 16.50
C ASP A 94 3.89 -8.60 15.77
N GLY A 95 3.68 -9.20 14.59
CA GLY A 95 2.47 -9.00 13.79
C GLY A 95 2.49 -7.78 12.87
N HIS A 96 3.56 -6.98 12.88
CA HIS A 96 3.61 -5.70 12.17
C HIS A 96 4.75 -5.66 11.16
N PHE A 97 4.47 -5.02 10.02
CA PHE A 97 5.50 -4.61 9.08
C PHE A 97 6.15 -3.32 9.55
N ILE A 98 7.48 -3.33 9.59
CA ILE A 98 8.30 -2.16 9.83
C ILE A 98 8.97 -1.82 8.51
N TRP A 99 8.57 -0.71 7.89
CA TRP A 99 9.21 -0.18 6.70
C TRP A 99 10.06 1.03 7.07
N ARG A 100 11.35 0.93 6.79
CA ARG A 100 12.38 1.96 6.98
C ARG A 100 12.68 2.58 5.63
N SER A 101 11.75 3.41 5.15
CA SER A 101 11.88 4.06 3.84
C SER A 101 13.17 4.87 3.73
N GLU A 102 13.84 4.71 2.59
CA GLU A 102 14.97 5.57 2.22
C GLU A 102 14.46 6.89 1.64
N ALA A 103 13.36 6.86 0.87
CA ALA A 103 12.69 8.06 0.35
C ALA A 103 11.20 7.83 0.07
N MET A 104 10.34 8.53 0.81
CA MET A 104 8.88 8.52 0.62
C MET A 104 8.36 9.54 -0.42
N CYS A 105 9.26 10.29 -1.05
CA CYS A 105 8.93 11.36 -2.00
C CYS A 105 9.70 11.22 -3.30
N GLU A 106 9.02 11.45 -4.42
CA GLU A 106 9.69 11.62 -5.72
C GLU A 106 10.41 12.97 -5.77
N GLU A 107 9.74 14.01 -5.27
CA GLU A 107 10.28 15.37 -5.16
C GLU A 107 10.27 15.81 -3.69
N HIS A 108 11.45 16.01 -3.13
CA HIS A 108 11.67 16.44 -1.77
C HIS A 108 11.74 17.96 -1.68
N ARG A 109 10.71 18.53 -1.06
CA ARG A 109 10.51 19.98 -0.94
C ARG A 109 10.66 20.52 0.48
N TYR A 110 10.70 19.67 1.51
CA TYR A 110 10.66 20.12 2.90
C TYR A 110 11.79 19.48 3.71
N LYS A 111 12.41 20.25 4.60
CA LYS A 111 13.31 19.75 5.64
C LYS A 111 12.64 19.86 7.02
N LEU A 112 12.99 18.94 7.91
CA LEU A 112 12.62 19.04 9.32
C LEU A 112 13.53 20.06 10.00
N VAL A 113 12.93 21.04 10.67
CA VAL A 113 13.65 22.01 11.49
C VAL A 113 13.11 22.01 12.90
N GLN A 114 14.02 21.95 13.87
CA GLN A 114 13.67 22.09 15.28
C GLN A 114 13.62 23.59 15.61
N LYS A 115 12.50 24.06 16.17
CA LYS A 115 12.44 25.43 16.68
C LYS A 115 13.32 25.56 17.92
N HIS A 116 14.06 26.66 18.02
CA HIS A 116 14.98 26.92 19.13
C HIS A 116 14.28 26.99 20.49
N ASP A 117 13.03 27.43 20.53
CA ASP A 117 12.32 27.74 21.78
C ASP A 117 11.29 26.66 22.19
N GLU A 118 11.03 25.66 21.35
CA GLU A 118 10.01 24.65 21.61
C GLU A 118 10.52 23.27 21.19
N LYS A 119 10.18 22.22 21.94
CA LYS A 119 10.38 20.82 21.53
C LYS A 119 9.45 20.42 20.36
N GLN A 120 9.23 21.34 19.43
CA GLN A 120 8.37 21.20 18.27
C GLN A 120 9.23 21.12 17.01
N ILE A 121 8.86 20.20 16.13
CA ILE A 121 9.48 19.99 14.83
C ILE A 121 8.55 20.59 13.78
N GLU A 122 9.09 21.43 12.91
CA GLU A 122 8.38 22.02 11.78
C GLU A 122 8.95 21.55 10.44
N ALA A 123 8.17 21.73 9.38
CA ALA A 123 8.57 21.46 8.01
C ALA A 123 8.81 22.79 7.29
N GLU A 124 10.07 23.09 6.98
CA GLU A 124 10.48 24.28 6.23
C GLU A 124 10.71 23.91 4.77
N GLU A 125 10.18 24.70 3.84
CA GLU A 125 10.35 24.47 2.41
C GLU A 125 11.79 24.76 1.96
N LEU A 126 12.31 23.94 1.06
CA LEU A 126 13.63 24.09 0.47
C LEU A 126 13.58 25.12 -0.65
N SER A 127 14.62 25.94 -0.77
CA SER A 127 14.77 26.88 -1.89
C SER A 127 14.90 26.19 -3.25
N PHE A 128 15.40 24.96 -3.28
CA PHE A 128 15.47 24.12 -4.47
C PHE A 128 15.04 22.69 -4.14
N PRO A 129 14.06 22.12 -4.86
CA PRO A 129 13.64 20.75 -4.64
C PRO A 129 14.73 19.74 -5.04
N LYS A 130 14.76 18.60 -4.35
CA LYS A 130 15.61 17.46 -4.71
C LYS A 130 14.75 16.34 -5.27
N TYR A 131 15.22 15.67 -6.31
CA TYR A 131 14.55 14.50 -6.86
C TYR A 131 15.17 13.24 -6.28
N TYR A 132 14.34 12.38 -5.70
CA TYR A 132 14.76 11.07 -5.18
C TYR A 132 14.13 9.95 -6.00
N VAL A 133 14.83 8.81 -6.01
CA VAL A 133 14.21 7.54 -6.33
C VAL A 133 13.41 7.15 -5.10
N TRP A 134 12.09 7.11 -5.20
CA TRP A 134 11.24 6.79 -4.07
C TRP A 134 11.09 5.28 -3.93
N ASP A 135 10.90 4.82 -2.70
CA ASP A 135 10.72 3.41 -2.41
C ASP A 135 9.36 3.10 -1.80
N HIS A 136 8.95 1.83 -1.87
CA HIS A 136 7.77 1.30 -1.20
C HIS A 136 7.84 -0.22 -1.03
N VAL A 137 6.96 -0.73 -0.17
CA VAL A 137 6.80 -2.17 0.06
C VAL A 137 5.51 -2.65 -0.61
N GLY A 138 5.62 -3.71 -1.40
CA GLY A 138 4.49 -4.45 -1.94
C GLY A 138 4.33 -5.80 -1.24
N VAL A 139 3.13 -6.13 -0.78
CA VAL A 139 2.82 -7.42 -0.15
C VAL A 139 2.08 -8.30 -1.16
N ALA A 140 2.66 -9.46 -1.47
CA ALA A 140 2.09 -10.43 -2.40
C ALA A 140 1.62 -11.67 -1.63
N LEU A 141 0.32 -11.93 -1.63
CA LEU A 141 -0.31 -13.07 -0.97
C LEU A 141 -0.37 -14.25 -1.95
N HIS A 142 0.24 -15.38 -1.59
CA HIS A 142 0.11 -16.62 -2.35
C HIS A 142 -1.15 -17.37 -1.93
N VAL A 143 -2.22 -17.22 -2.71
CA VAL A 143 -3.54 -17.81 -2.43
C VAL A 143 -3.76 -19.18 -3.10
N ASP A 144 -2.85 -19.63 -3.95
CA ASP A 144 -3.01 -20.86 -4.76
C ASP A 144 -4.35 -20.86 -5.53
N GLU A 145 -5.18 -21.90 -5.39
CA GLU A 145 -6.54 -21.96 -5.97
C GLU A 145 -7.62 -21.27 -5.11
N HIS A 146 -7.25 -20.70 -3.96
CA HIS A 146 -8.20 -20.02 -3.06
C HIS A 146 -8.49 -18.60 -3.53
N VAL A 147 -9.68 -18.12 -3.23
CA VAL A 147 -10.04 -16.70 -3.30
C VAL A 147 -10.07 -16.17 -1.88
N LEU A 148 -9.40 -15.04 -1.64
CA LEU A 148 -9.45 -14.40 -0.34
C LEU A 148 -10.77 -13.61 -0.23
N GLU A 149 -11.69 -14.13 0.58
CA GLU A 149 -13.03 -13.59 0.72
C GLU A 149 -13.10 -12.57 1.86
N PHE A 150 -13.92 -11.54 1.66
CA PHE A 150 -14.27 -10.56 2.66
C PHE A 150 -15.78 -10.38 2.64
N ASP A 151 -16.34 -10.02 3.80
CA ASP A 151 -17.75 -9.65 3.89
C ASP A 151 -18.09 -8.55 2.87
N ALA A 152 -19.25 -8.66 2.23
CA ALA A 152 -19.63 -7.77 1.14
C ALA A 152 -19.77 -6.32 1.61
N ASP A 153 -20.30 -6.10 2.82
CA ASP A 153 -20.43 -4.77 3.39
C ASP A 153 -19.06 -4.20 3.74
N ARG A 154 -18.15 -5.04 4.28
CA ARG A 154 -16.75 -4.66 4.54
C ARG A 154 -16.00 -4.28 3.27
N LEU A 155 -16.17 -5.01 2.16
CA LEU A 155 -15.60 -4.63 0.86
C LEU A 155 -16.14 -3.28 0.41
N ARG A 156 -17.45 -3.07 0.53
CA ARG A 156 -18.11 -1.83 0.11
C ARG A 156 -17.68 -0.62 0.93
N GLU A 157 -17.53 -0.77 2.24
CA GLU A 157 -17.05 0.29 3.15
C GLU A 157 -15.63 0.73 2.82
N ASN A 158 -14.78 -0.21 2.41
CA ASN A 158 -13.37 0.05 2.11
C ASN A 158 -13.11 0.42 0.65
N LEU A 159 -14.15 0.43 -0.19
CA LEU A 159 -14.07 0.77 -1.61
C LEU A 159 -14.20 2.29 -1.84
N LYS A 160 -13.22 2.86 -2.53
CA LYS A 160 -13.25 4.25 -3.02
C LYS A 160 -12.93 4.34 -4.50
N PHE A 161 -13.48 5.36 -5.15
CA PHE A 161 -13.11 5.75 -6.50
C PHE A 161 -11.78 6.51 -6.51
N CYS A 162 -10.91 6.16 -7.45
CA CYS A 162 -9.63 6.81 -7.67
C CYS A 162 -9.56 7.45 -9.04
N HIS A 163 -9.16 8.72 -9.07
CA HIS A 163 -8.76 9.36 -10.32
C HIS A 163 -7.50 8.72 -10.88
N ARG A 164 -7.35 8.80 -12.21
CA ARG A 164 -6.17 8.35 -12.92
C ARG A 164 -4.93 9.15 -12.49
N ALA A 165 -3.88 8.44 -12.08
CA ALA A 165 -2.54 8.98 -11.85
C ALA A 165 -1.65 8.74 -13.07
N GLU A 166 -0.73 9.67 -13.32
CA GLU A 166 0.29 9.52 -14.36
C GLU A 166 1.66 9.14 -13.75
N PRO A 167 2.46 8.30 -14.43
CA PRO A 167 2.12 7.56 -15.64
C PRO A 167 1.23 6.35 -15.34
N THR A 168 0.22 6.08 -16.17
CA THR A 168 -0.59 4.85 -16.05
C THR A 168 0.17 3.59 -16.44
N ILE A 169 -0.15 2.48 -15.77
CA ILE A 169 0.38 1.17 -16.15
C ILE A 169 -0.29 0.69 -17.44
N LYS A 170 0.50 0.11 -18.35
CA LYS A 170 -0.01 -0.39 -19.63
C LYS A 170 -1.05 -1.49 -19.39
N GLY A 171 -2.23 -1.33 -19.99
CA GLY A 171 -3.35 -2.27 -19.84
C GLY A 171 -4.37 -1.87 -18.77
N SER A 172 -4.11 -0.84 -17.97
CA SER A 172 -5.09 -0.32 -17.02
C SER A 172 -6.21 0.44 -17.75
N SER A 173 -7.46 0.11 -17.42
CA SER A 173 -8.64 0.89 -17.79
C SER A 173 -9.03 1.84 -16.67
N PHE A 174 -9.58 2.99 -17.05
CA PHE A 174 -10.11 3.96 -16.11
C PHE A 174 -11.51 4.37 -16.55
N GLU A 175 -12.41 4.37 -15.59
CA GLU A 175 -13.80 4.75 -15.75
C GLU A 175 -14.03 6.17 -15.25
N GLN A 176 -15.06 6.82 -15.78
CA GLN A 176 -15.54 8.05 -15.17
C GLN A 176 -16.28 7.73 -13.88
N PHE A 177 -16.36 8.70 -12.99
CA PHE A 177 -16.96 8.50 -11.67
C PHE A 177 -18.42 8.03 -11.77
N GLU A 178 -19.19 8.58 -12.70
CA GLU A 178 -20.59 8.25 -12.92
C GLU A 178 -20.76 6.78 -13.34
N GLN A 179 -19.88 6.30 -14.23
CA GLN A 179 -19.87 4.90 -14.67
C GLN A 179 -19.48 3.97 -13.53
N ALA A 180 -18.45 4.34 -12.76
CA ALA A 180 -18.01 3.54 -11.63
C ALA A 180 -19.09 3.46 -10.53
N GLU A 181 -19.85 4.54 -10.34
CA GLU A 181 -20.96 4.54 -9.40
C GLU A 181 -22.11 3.62 -9.86
N GLU A 182 -22.43 3.60 -11.16
CA GLU A 182 -23.41 2.66 -11.73
C GLU A 182 -22.98 1.21 -11.51
N VAL A 183 -21.72 0.87 -11.82
CA VAL A 183 -21.15 -0.47 -11.60
C VAL A 183 -21.23 -0.87 -10.12
N VAL A 184 -20.87 0.03 -9.20
CA VAL A 184 -20.94 -0.26 -7.76
C VAL A 184 -22.38 -0.45 -7.28
N LYS A 185 -23.35 0.30 -7.82
CA LYS A 185 -24.78 0.09 -7.51
C LYS A 185 -25.29 -1.26 -8.00
N GLU A 186 -24.82 -1.74 -9.15
CA GLU A 186 -25.17 -3.06 -9.67
C GLU A 186 -24.57 -4.19 -8.82
N LEU A 187 -23.35 -4.01 -8.32
CA LEU A 187 -22.65 -5.00 -7.48
C LEU A 187 -23.14 -5.00 -6.02
N TRP A 188 -23.60 -3.86 -5.50
CA TRP A 188 -24.14 -3.70 -4.14
C TRP A 188 -25.52 -3.03 -4.15
N PRO A 189 -26.58 -3.70 -4.65
CA PRO A 189 -27.91 -3.10 -4.78
C PRO A 189 -28.56 -2.74 -3.43
N ASP A 190 -28.17 -3.44 -2.36
CA ASP A 190 -28.71 -3.26 -1.01
C ASP A 190 -27.96 -2.17 -0.20
N CYS A 191 -26.89 -1.58 -0.75
CA CYS A 191 -26.14 -0.50 -0.11
C CYS A 191 -26.48 0.85 -0.76
N PRO A 192 -27.35 1.68 -0.16
CA PRO A 192 -27.80 2.94 -0.77
C PRO A 192 -26.74 4.05 -0.69
N SER A 193 -25.65 3.85 0.04
CA SER A 193 -24.59 4.85 0.19
C SER A 193 -23.91 5.12 -1.15
N PRO A 194 -23.66 6.40 -1.52
CA PRO A 194 -22.96 6.73 -2.76
C PRO A 194 -21.52 6.25 -2.75
N LEU A 195 -20.93 6.05 -3.93
CA LEU A 195 -19.50 5.74 -4.05
C LEU A 195 -18.69 6.97 -3.64
N GLU A 196 -17.80 6.81 -2.66
CA GLU A 196 -16.92 7.91 -2.25
C GLU A 196 -15.72 8.05 -3.19
N LYS A 197 -15.27 9.28 -3.38
CA LYS A 197 -13.97 9.54 -4.02
C LYS A 197 -12.88 9.46 -2.96
N ALA A 198 -11.70 8.97 -3.36
CA ALA A 198 -10.50 9.07 -2.55
C ALA A 198 -10.08 10.55 -2.46
N GLU A 199 -10.65 11.28 -1.50
CA GLU A 199 -10.36 12.69 -1.22
C GLU A 199 -9.08 12.90 -0.45
#